data_AF-A0A5E4JW97-F1
#
_entry.id   AF-A0A5E4JW97-F1
#
_cell.length_a   1.000
_cell.length_b   1.000
_cell.length_c   1.000
_cell.angle_alpha   90.00
_cell.angle_beta   90.00
_cell.angle_gamma   90.00
#
_symmetry.space_group_name_H-M   'P 1'
#
loop_
_entity.id
_entity.type
_entity.pdbx_description
1 polymer ?
#
loop_
_entity_poly.entity_id
_entity_poly.type
_entity_poly.pdbx_seq_one_letter_code
_entity_poly.pdbx_strand_id
1 'polypeptide(L)'
;MYTQKVYKTMDIFDNTILCKNCNRAMKPQLISKNGFNLRAIKCEKCGETIVHPADKREFEEFMRLKQKEFEVKMRMVGNSYAVSIPREIVDFMREQEKMINDMVKLSFQEAGRLSLSFNTPEMQENARTVSAKEVKIVRNGKVFHAKQISDSANPKNNKKIILRNELNEEDETENGR
;
A
#
# COMPACT_ATOMS: atom_id res chain seq x y z
N MET A 1 -34.88 18.79 23.68
CA MET A 1 -34.09 17.88 22.82
C MET A 1 -34.38 18.25 21.37
N TYR A 2 -33.41 18.77 20.63
CA TYR A 2 -33.60 19.15 19.23
C TYR A 2 -33.31 17.94 18.34
N THR A 3 -34.30 17.50 17.57
CA THR A 3 -34.14 16.47 16.54
C THR A 3 -33.69 17.14 15.24
N GLN A 4 -32.45 16.90 14.83
CA GLN A 4 -31.96 17.35 13.52
C GLN A 4 -32.59 16.48 12.42
N LYS A 5 -33.24 17.12 11.44
CA LYS A 5 -33.70 16.45 10.21
C LYS A 5 -32.48 16.03 9.39
N VAL A 6 -32.36 14.73 9.15
CA VAL A 6 -31.32 14.17 8.27
C VAL A 6 -31.76 14.35 6.82
N TYR A 7 -31.10 15.22 6.08
CA TYR A 7 -31.35 15.39 4.63
C TYR A 7 -30.57 14.33 3.86
N LYS A 8 -31.28 13.54 3.05
CA LYS A 8 -30.66 12.55 2.15
C LYS A 8 -30.08 13.29 0.94
N THR A 9 -28.77 13.50 0.92
CA THR A 9 -28.06 14.03 -0.25
C THR A 9 -28.10 13.01 -1.39
N MET A 10 -28.60 13.42 -2.56
CA MET A 10 -28.60 12.60 -3.78
C MET A 10 -27.24 12.67 -4.47
N ASP A 11 -26.78 11.54 -5.00
CA ASP A 11 -25.53 11.45 -5.77
C ASP A 11 -25.84 11.79 -7.25
N ILE A 12 -24.86 12.38 -7.94
CA ILE A 12 -24.96 12.60 -9.39
C ILE A 12 -25.15 11.27 -10.13
N PHE A 13 -24.60 10.18 -9.59
CA PHE A 13 -24.66 8.86 -10.18
C PHE A 13 -26.04 8.18 -10.02
N ASP A 14 -26.94 8.75 -9.23
CA ASP A 14 -28.34 8.32 -9.13
C ASP A 14 -29.17 8.77 -10.34
N ASN A 15 -28.66 9.70 -11.15
CA ASN A 15 -29.34 10.23 -12.33
C ASN A 15 -28.93 9.47 -13.59
N THR A 16 -29.79 9.54 -14.62
CA THR A 16 -29.44 8.99 -15.94
C THR A 16 -28.36 9.86 -16.60
N ILE A 17 -27.13 9.34 -16.66
CA ILE A 17 -26.00 10.02 -17.32
C ILE A 17 -25.94 9.60 -18.79
N LEU A 18 -25.89 10.58 -19.69
CA LEU A 18 -25.67 10.37 -21.11
C LEU A 18 -24.17 10.43 -21.44
N CYS A 19 -23.71 9.53 -22.29
CA CYS A 19 -22.32 9.55 -22.75
C CYS A 19 -22.10 10.66 -23.79
N LYS A 20 -20.99 11.38 -23.66
CA LYS A 20 -20.60 12.47 -24.56
C LYS A 20 -20.41 12.04 -26.02
N ASN A 21 -19.93 10.82 -26.25
CA ASN A 21 -19.61 10.30 -27.57
C ASN A 21 -20.80 9.60 -28.24
N CYS A 22 -21.57 8.83 -27.45
CA CYS A 22 -22.61 7.95 -27.96
C CYS A 22 -24.03 8.53 -27.78
N ASN A 23 -24.21 9.57 -26.94
CA ASN A 23 -25.47 10.18 -26.51
C ASN A 23 -26.52 9.17 -25.98
N ARG A 24 -26.08 7.96 -25.61
CA ARG A 24 -26.92 6.93 -25.00
C ARG A 24 -26.75 6.97 -23.49
N ALA A 25 -27.79 6.52 -22.79
CA ALA A 25 -27.76 6.31 -21.35
C ALA A 25 -26.66 5.31 -20.99
N MET A 26 -25.79 5.71 -20.06
CA MET A 26 -24.73 4.86 -19.52
C MET A 26 -25.30 4.01 -18.37
N LYS A 27 -24.72 2.83 -18.14
CA LYS A 27 -25.19 1.91 -17.08
C LYS A 27 -24.25 1.92 -15.88
N PRO A 28 -24.78 1.92 -14.65
CA PRO A 28 -23.97 1.80 -13.45
C PRO A 28 -23.27 0.43 -13.42
N GLN A 29 -22.01 0.43 -12.99
CA GLN A 29 -21.16 -0.73 -12.89
C GLN A 29 -20.25 -0.58 -11.66
N LEU A 30 -20.08 -1.66 -10.90
CA LEU A 30 -19.08 -1.73 -9.85
C LEU A 30 -17.76 -2.26 -10.43
N ILE A 31 -16.67 -1.55 -10.21
CA ILE A 31 -15.33 -1.96 -10.67
C ILE A 31 -14.50 -2.32 -9.43
N SER A 32 -14.13 -3.59 -9.29
CA SER A 32 -13.21 -4.00 -8.23
C SER A 32 -11.76 -3.84 -8.71
N LYS A 33 -10.97 -3.02 -8.02
CA LYS A 33 -9.54 -2.81 -8.27
C LYS A 33 -8.77 -2.88 -6.95
N ASN A 34 -7.80 -3.79 -6.86
CA ASN A 34 -6.97 -4.00 -5.66
C ASN A 34 -7.77 -4.22 -4.37
N GLY A 35 -8.94 -4.87 -4.45
CA GLY A 35 -9.85 -5.06 -3.33
C GLY A 35 -10.77 -3.87 -3.04
N PHE A 36 -10.58 -2.74 -3.73
CA PHE A 36 -11.43 -1.56 -3.59
C PHE A 36 -12.57 -1.58 -4.60
N ASN A 37 -13.81 -1.36 -4.15
CA ASN A 37 -14.99 -1.34 -4.99
C ASN A 37 -15.31 0.10 -5.41
N LEU A 38 -15.05 0.43 -6.67
CA LEU A 38 -15.28 1.74 -7.25
C LEU A 38 -16.65 1.79 -7.93
N ARG A 39 -17.45 2.81 -7.62
CA ARG A 39 -18.67 3.08 -8.38
C ARG A 39 -18.28 3.73 -9.71
N ALA A 40 -18.78 3.16 -10.80
CA ALA A 40 -18.54 3.66 -12.13
C ALA A 40 -19.80 3.58 -12.98
N ILE A 41 -19.81 4.28 -14.10
CA ILE A 41 -20.87 4.21 -15.11
C ILE A 41 -20.20 4.03 -16.47
N LYS A 42 -20.68 3.08 -17.28
CA LYS A 42 -20.07 2.67 -18.55
C LYS A 42 -21.04 2.82 -19.73
N CYS A 43 -20.60 3.37 -20.88
CA CYS A 43 -21.37 3.31 -22.14
C CYS A 43 -21.14 1.95 -22.80
N GLU A 44 -22.22 1.23 -23.11
CA GLU A 44 -22.15 -0.07 -23.79
C GLU A 44 -21.69 0.04 -25.26
N LYS A 45 -21.87 1.21 -25.89
CA LYS A 45 -21.55 1.42 -27.31
C LYS A 45 -20.08 1.76 -27.55
N CYS A 46 -19.50 2.69 -26.78
CA CYS A 46 -18.11 3.14 -26.96
C CYS A 46 -17.13 2.62 -25.90
N GLY A 47 -17.62 2.00 -24.82
CA GLY A 47 -16.79 1.46 -23.75
C GLY A 47 -16.25 2.51 -22.75
N GLU A 48 -16.55 3.80 -22.95
CA GLU A 48 -16.13 4.86 -22.05
C GLU A 48 -16.70 4.65 -20.65
N THR A 49 -15.85 4.85 -19.63
CA THR A 49 -16.15 4.57 -18.23
C THR A 49 -15.83 5.79 -17.38
N ILE A 50 -16.80 6.24 -16.59
CA ILE A 50 -16.66 7.37 -15.67
C ILE A 50 -16.71 6.82 -14.25
N VAL A 51 -15.64 7.03 -13.48
CA VAL A 51 -15.54 6.62 -12.07
C VAL A 51 -15.99 7.78 -11.18
N HIS A 52 -16.68 7.48 -10.08
CA HIS A 52 -17.10 8.49 -9.13
C HIS A 52 -15.87 9.23 -8.54
N PRO A 53 -15.86 10.58 -8.52
CA PRO A 53 -14.68 11.36 -8.16
C PRO A 53 -14.26 11.17 -6.70
N ALA A 54 -15.21 10.99 -5.77
CA ALA A 54 -14.86 10.73 -4.36
C ALA A 54 -14.17 9.37 -4.21
N ASP A 55 -14.74 8.31 -4.79
CA ASP A 55 -14.19 6.96 -4.76
C ASP A 55 -12.81 6.90 -5.43
N LYS A 56 -12.61 7.67 -6.50
CA LYS A 56 -11.30 7.81 -7.16
C LYS A 56 -10.26 8.43 -6.23
N ARG A 57 -10.61 9.50 -5.51
CA ARG A 57 -9.71 10.16 -4.56
C ARG A 57 -9.36 9.24 -3.40
N GLU A 58 -10.34 8.56 -2.83
CA GLU A 58 -10.15 7.57 -1.75
C GLU A 58 -9.23 6.44 -2.22
N PHE A 59 -9.41 5.95 -3.44
CA PHE A 59 -8.55 4.92 -4.02
C PHE A 59 -7.11 5.41 -4.25
N GLU A 60 -6.90 6.66 -4.65
CA GLU A 60 -5.57 7.25 -4.79
C GLU A 60 -4.87 7.39 -3.43
N GLU A 61 -5.60 7.83 -2.40
CA GLU A 61 -5.10 7.89 -1.02
C GLU A 61 -4.76 6.50 -0.48
N PHE A 62 -5.61 5.51 -0.74
CA PHE A 62 -5.38 4.10 -0.43
C PHE A 62 -4.08 3.59 -1.05
N MET A 63 -3.87 3.87 -2.34
CA MET A 63 -2.65 3.45 -3.05
C MET A 63 -1.41 4.14 -2.49
N ARG A 64 -1.52 5.41 -2.07
CA ARG A 64 -0.43 6.15 -1.44
C ARG A 64 -0.05 5.57 -0.08
N LEU A 65 -1.04 5.28 0.77
CA LEU A 65 -0.81 4.67 2.09
C LEU A 65 -0.21 3.28 1.98
N LYS A 66 -0.67 2.47 1.02
CA LYS A 66 -0.15 1.13 0.75
C LYS A 66 1.33 1.12 0.34
N GLN A 67 1.80 2.16 -0.35
CA GLN A 67 3.19 2.28 -0.80
C GLN A 67 4.09 3.01 0.21
N LYS A 68 3.51 3.61 1.25
CA LYS A 68 4.26 4.40 2.22
C LYS A 68 4.97 3.47 3.20
N GLU A 69 6.27 3.68 3.36
CA GLU A 69 7.05 3.06 4.43
C GLU A 69 6.85 3.88 5.72
N PHE A 70 6.66 3.18 6.84
CA PHE A 70 6.45 3.81 8.14
C PHE A 70 7.58 3.43 9.09
N GLU A 71 8.32 4.42 9.55
CA GLU A 71 9.27 4.24 10.65
C GLU A 71 8.53 4.35 11.98
N VAL A 72 8.55 3.26 12.76
CA VAL A 72 7.83 3.16 14.03
C VAL A 72 8.80 2.94 15.18
N LYS A 73 8.57 3.62 16.30
CA LYS A 73 9.38 3.46 17.50
C LYS A 73 8.90 2.24 18.29
N MET A 74 9.81 1.34 18.58
CA MET A 74 9.60 0.29 19.58
C MET A 74 9.76 0.89 20.97
N ARG A 75 8.89 0.49 21.90
CA ARG A 75 8.95 0.86 23.31
C ARG A 75 8.88 -0.39 24.17
N MET A 76 9.61 -0.40 25.27
CA MET A 76 9.52 -1.46 26.27
C MET A 76 8.31 -1.20 27.19
N VAL A 77 7.49 -2.21 27.42
CA VAL A 77 6.29 -2.17 28.27
C VAL A 77 6.27 -3.45 29.10
N GLY A 78 6.59 -3.33 30.39
CA GLY A 78 6.79 -4.48 31.27
C GLY A 78 7.94 -5.37 30.79
N ASN A 79 7.68 -6.66 30.59
CA ASN A 79 8.67 -7.62 30.07
C ASN A 79 8.53 -7.84 28.55
N SER A 80 7.93 -6.88 27.82
CA SER A 80 7.63 -7.03 26.39
C SER A 80 7.92 -5.76 25.61
N TYR A 81 8.02 -5.88 24.29
CA TYR A 81 8.11 -4.74 23.38
C TYR A 81 6.75 -4.44 22.77
N ALA A 82 6.42 -3.16 22.66
CA ALA A 82 5.27 -2.63 21.96
C ALA A 82 5.74 -1.78 20.76
N VAL A 83 5.00 -1.85 19.66
CA VAL A 83 5.21 -1.03 18.48
C VAL A 83 4.08 -0.01 18.39
N SER A 84 4.40 1.27 18.25
CA SER A 84 3.38 2.31 18.02
C SER A 84 2.98 2.31 16.55
N ILE A 85 1.76 1.86 16.25
CA ILE A 85 1.21 1.86 14.89
C ILE A 85 0.60 3.24 14.60
N PRO A 86 1.03 3.94 13.53
CA PRO A 86 0.44 5.21 13.12
C PRO A 86 -1.06 5.09 12.89
N ARG A 87 -1.80 6.11 13.28
CA ARG A 87 -3.26 6.12 13.21
C ARG A 87 -3.76 5.95 11.78
N GLU A 88 -3.03 6.44 10.79
CA GLU A 88 -3.40 6.32 9.38
C GLU A 88 -3.48 4.85 8.93
N ILE A 89 -2.64 3.96 9.47
CA ILE A 89 -2.70 2.52 9.18
C ILE A 89 -3.95 1.92 9.81
N VAL A 90 -4.27 2.32 11.04
CA VAL A 90 -5.44 1.82 11.77
C VAL A 90 -6.73 2.27 11.10
N ASP A 91 -6.82 3.54 10.69
CA ASP A 91 -7.98 4.09 10.00
C ASP A 91 -8.15 3.44 8.62
N PHE A 92 -7.05 3.23 7.88
CA PHE A 92 -7.03 2.46 6.62
C PHE A 92 -7.59 1.05 6.79
N MET A 93 -7.19 0.35 7.86
CA MET A 93 -7.66 -0.99 8.14
C MET A 93 -9.17 -1.02 8.42
N ARG A 94 -9.67 -0.06 9.21
CA ARG A 94 -11.11 0.05 9.51
C ARG A 94 -11.96 0.35 8.28
N GLU A 95 -11.44 1.11 7.32
CA GLU A 95 -12.14 1.40 6.07
C GLU A 95 -12.26 0.17 5.16
N GLN A 96 -11.27 -0.72 5.17
CA GLN A 96 -11.32 -1.99 4.45
C GLN A 96 -12.19 -3.04 5.15
N GLU A 97 -12.22 -3.03 6.48
CA GLU A 97 -12.83 -4.08 7.29
C GLU A 97 -13.89 -3.52 8.24
N LYS A 98 -15.16 -3.64 7.86
CA LYS A 98 -16.28 -3.35 8.77
C LYS A 98 -16.38 -4.31 9.97
N MET A 99 -15.63 -5.42 9.99
CA MET A 99 -15.74 -6.47 11.00
C MET A 99 -14.42 -7.24 11.21
N ILE A 100 -13.38 -6.60 11.75
CA ILE A 100 -12.24 -7.36 12.29
C ILE A 100 -12.22 -7.22 13.81
N ASN A 101 -12.30 -8.38 14.47
CA ASN A 101 -11.94 -8.52 15.86
C ASN A 101 -10.45 -8.20 15.99
N ASP A 102 -10.09 -7.35 16.96
CA ASP A 102 -8.79 -6.68 17.16
C ASP A 102 -7.55 -7.60 17.34
N MET A 103 -7.61 -8.88 16.99
CA MET A 103 -6.52 -9.84 17.16
C MET A 103 -5.53 -9.81 16.00
N VAL A 104 -4.31 -9.37 16.31
CA VAL A 104 -3.16 -9.32 15.42
C VAL A 104 -2.17 -10.41 15.80
N LYS A 105 -1.67 -11.17 14.83
CA LYS A 105 -0.58 -12.14 14.99
C LYS A 105 0.74 -11.49 14.59
N LEU A 106 1.74 -11.60 15.46
CA LEU A 106 3.11 -11.18 15.21
C LEU A 106 3.98 -12.42 14.99
N SER A 107 4.65 -12.48 13.83
CA SER A 107 5.52 -13.61 13.47
C SER A 107 6.88 -13.12 13.01
N PHE A 108 7.95 -13.75 13.52
CA PHE A 108 9.28 -13.66 12.92
C PHE A 108 9.32 -14.56 11.68
N GLN A 109 9.68 -14.01 10.53
CA GLN A 109 9.74 -14.80 9.29
C GLN A 109 11.19 -15.17 8.92
N GLU A 110 12.09 -14.18 8.89
CA GLU A 110 13.53 -14.35 8.66
C GLU A 110 14.29 -13.37 9.58
N ALA A 111 15.62 -13.54 9.71
CA ALA A 111 16.45 -12.61 10.46
C ALA A 111 16.24 -11.16 9.97
N GLY A 112 15.81 -10.27 10.88
CA GLY A 112 15.54 -8.87 10.59
C GLY A 112 14.14 -8.57 10.01
N ARG A 113 13.26 -9.57 9.85
CA ARG A 113 11.88 -9.37 9.35
C ARG A 113 10.84 -9.74 10.40
N LEU A 114 10.13 -8.72 10.88
CA LEU A 114 8.90 -8.87 11.65
C LEU A 114 7.70 -8.71 10.71
N SER A 115 6.72 -9.61 10.82
CA SER A 115 5.47 -9.51 10.05
C SER A 115 4.27 -9.46 10.98
N LEU A 116 3.40 -8.49 10.74
CA LEU A 116 2.10 -8.33 11.37
C LEU A 116 1.05 -8.93 10.44
N SER A 117 0.31 -9.93 10.92
CA SER A 117 -0.75 -10.59 10.17
C SER A 117 -2.06 -10.47 10.95
N PHE A 118 -3.06 -9.90 10.32
CA PHE A 118 -4.39 -9.76 10.91
C PHE A 118 -5.20 -11.01 10.60
N ASN A 119 -5.91 -11.51 11.60
CA ASN A 119 -6.61 -12.79 11.51
C ASN A 119 -7.95 -12.57 10.77
N THR A 120 -7.88 -12.32 9.47
CA THR A 120 -9.06 -12.34 8.58
C THR A 120 -9.54 -13.80 8.49
N PRO A 121 -10.83 -14.09 8.75
CA PRO A 121 -11.37 -15.42 8.51
C PRO A 121 -11.39 -15.82 7.01
N GLU A 122 -11.01 -14.90 6.11
CA GLU A 122 -10.90 -15.15 4.67
C GLU A 122 -9.64 -14.48 4.09
N MET A 123 -8.52 -15.21 3.96
CA MET A 123 -7.51 -14.95 2.92
C MET A 123 -6.87 -16.29 2.54
N GLN A 124 -7.43 -17.00 1.55
CA GLN A 124 -7.14 -16.87 0.12
C GLN A 124 -5.66 -17.10 -0.22
N GLU A 125 -5.41 -18.23 -0.89
CA GLU A 125 -4.12 -18.77 -1.35
C GLU A 125 -3.33 -17.85 -2.31
N ASN A 126 -3.79 -16.62 -2.60
CA ASN A 126 -3.29 -15.75 -3.67
C ASN A 126 -3.02 -14.29 -3.23
N ALA A 127 -2.71 -14.03 -1.96
CA ALA A 127 -2.37 -12.68 -1.52
C ALA A 127 -1.07 -12.17 -2.20
N ARG A 128 -1.16 -11.04 -2.91
CA ARG A 128 0.01 -10.36 -3.53
C ARG A 128 0.99 -9.94 -2.43
N THR A 129 2.19 -10.50 -2.46
CA THR A 129 3.29 -10.19 -1.55
C THR A 129 4.30 -9.32 -2.28
N VAL A 130 4.48 -8.08 -1.81
CA VAL A 130 5.61 -7.23 -2.21
C VAL A 130 6.63 -7.24 -1.08
N SER A 131 7.88 -7.57 -1.37
CA SER A 131 8.94 -7.59 -0.36
C SER A 131 10.18 -6.85 -0.84
N ALA A 132 10.82 -6.13 0.07
CA ALA A 132 12.11 -5.49 -0.15
C ALA A 132 13.13 -6.07 0.85
N LYS A 133 14.29 -6.49 0.36
CA LYS A 133 15.40 -7.06 1.14
C LYS A 133 16.66 -6.26 0.89
N GLU A 134 17.25 -5.71 1.94
CA GLU A 134 18.53 -5.02 1.88
C GLU A 134 19.60 -5.85 2.58
N VAL A 135 20.74 -6.05 1.91
CA VAL A 135 21.85 -6.88 2.40
C VAL A 135 23.15 -6.13 2.21
N LYS A 136 23.95 -6.03 3.28
CA LYS A 136 25.35 -5.60 3.18
C LYS A 136 26.22 -6.83 2.92
N ILE A 137 26.94 -6.83 1.80
CA ILE A 137 27.83 -7.90 1.40
C ILE A 137 29.26 -7.39 1.55
N VAL A 138 30.08 -8.06 2.35
CA VAL A 138 31.51 -7.76 2.46
C VAL A 138 32.28 -8.75 1.59
N ARG A 139 33.02 -8.27 0.60
CA ARG A 139 33.86 -9.12 -0.26
C ARG A 139 35.19 -8.42 -0.53
N ASN A 140 36.29 -9.10 -0.20
CA ASN A 140 37.66 -8.59 -0.36
C ASN A 140 37.88 -7.21 0.30
N GLY A 141 37.40 -7.03 1.53
CA GLY A 141 37.51 -5.77 2.28
C GLY A 141 36.59 -4.64 1.80
N LYS A 142 35.84 -4.83 0.70
CA LYS A 142 34.89 -3.84 0.16
C LYS A 142 33.47 -4.16 0.60
N VAL A 143 32.74 -3.12 1.02
CA VAL A 143 31.33 -3.22 1.44
C VAL A 143 30.43 -2.86 0.27
N PHE A 144 29.50 -3.77 -0.05
CA PHE A 144 28.49 -3.60 -1.08
C PHE A 144 27.11 -3.55 -0.45
N HIS A 145 26.28 -2.61 -0.88
CA HIS A 145 24.88 -2.52 -0.46
C HIS A 145 24.01 -3.09 -1.58
N ALA A 146 23.34 -4.21 -1.33
CA ALA A 146 22.42 -4.82 -2.29
C ALA A 146 20.98 -4.64 -1.82
N LYS A 147 20.14 -4.02 -2.64
CA LYS A 147 18.68 -3.91 -2.45
C LYS A 147 17.97 -4.81 -3.46
N GLN A 148 17.12 -5.70 -2.99
CA GLN A 148 16.28 -6.57 -3.80
C GLN A 148 14.81 -6.25 -3.53
N ILE A 149 14.03 -6.01 -4.57
CA ILE A 149 12.59 -5.79 -4.50
C ILE A 149 11.92 -6.94 -5.26
N SER A 150 10.91 -7.58 -4.67
CA SER A 150 10.11 -8.62 -5.29
C SER A 150 8.61 -8.37 -5.13
N ASP A 151 7.84 -8.78 -6.12
CA ASP A 151 6.39 -8.63 -6.17
C ASP A 151 5.78 -9.91 -6.75
N SER A 152 5.03 -10.65 -5.92
CA SER A 152 4.48 -11.95 -6.31
C SER A 152 3.41 -11.85 -7.40
N ALA A 153 2.75 -10.70 -7.56
CA ALA A 153 1.76 -10.50 -8.63
C ALA A 153 2.37 -9.93 -9.92
N ASN A 154 3.55 -9.31 -9.85
CA ASN A 154 4.26 -8.81 -11.03
C ASN A 154 5.75 -9.16 -10.97
N PRO A 155 6.12 -10.44 -11.19
CA PRO A 155 7.51 -10.88 -11.11
C PRO A 155 8.46 -10.12 -12.06
N LYS A 156 7.92 -9.55 -13.14
CA LYS A 156 8.66 -8.70 -14.10
C LYS A 156 9.22 -7.41 -13.49
N ASN A 157 8.63 -6.94 -12.39
CA ASN A 157 9.05 -5.73 -11.68
C ASN A 157 10.10 -6.01 -10.60
N ASN A 158 10.52 -7.26 -10.43
CA ASN A 158 11.54 -7.62 -9.45
C ASN A 158 12.87 -6.99 -9.86
N LYS A 159 13.50 -6.24 -8.94
CA LYS A 159 14.75 -5.52 -9.21
C LYS A 159 15.79 -5.86 -8.16
N LYS A 160 17.04 -5.97 -8.59
CA LYS A 160 18.21 -6.07 -7.72
C LYS A 160 19.16 -4.93 -8.05
N ILE A 161 19.41 -4.06 -7.09
CA ILE A 161 20.29 -2.91 -7.20
C ILE A 161 21.49 -3.19 -6.30
N ILE A 162 22.71 -3.06 -6.83
CA ILE A 162 23.95 -3.16 -6.06
C ILE A 162 24.61 -1.79 -6.10
N LEU A 163 24.71 -1.15 -4.94
CA LEU A 163 25.39 0.12 -4.75
C LEU A 163 26.80 -0.15 -4.20
N ARG A 164 27.81 0.44 -4.83
CA ARG A 164 29.21 0.43 -4.39
C ARG A 164 29.49 1.73 -3.65
N ASN A 165 30.03 1.65 -2.44
CA ASN A 165 30.65 2.84 -1.83
C ASN A 165 32.04 3.01 -2.43
N GLU A 166 32.22 4.07 -3.21
CA GLU A 166 33.54 4.63 -3.50
C GLU A 166 33.86 5.58 -2.35
N LEU A 167 34.56 5.07 -1.33
CA LEU A 167 35.23 5.95 -0.38
C LEU A 167 36.61 6.22 -0.96
N ASN A 168 36.86 7.50 -1.21
CA ASN A 168 38.07 8.08 -1.78
C ASN A 168 39.32 7.65 -1.00
N GLU A 169 40.30 7.08 -1.70
CA GLU A 169 41.70 7.08 -1.29
C GLU A 169 42.34 8.34 -1.91
N GLU A 170 42.11 9.49 -1.28
CA GLU A 170 42.95 10.68 -1.44
C GLU A 170 43.51 11.00 -0.06
N ASP A 171 44.79 10.66 0.15
CA ASP A 171 45.78 11.31 1.02
C ASP A 171 46.82 10.28 1.47
N GLU A 172 47.97 10.23 0.80
CA GLU A 172 49.28 9.92 1.39
C GLU A 172 50.39 10.03 0.31
N THR A 173 50.61 11.25 -0.18
CA THR A 173 51.91 11.63 -0.75
C THR A 173 52.33 12.98 -0.17
N GLU A 174 52.97 12.95 1.00
CA GLU A 174 54.00 13.92 1.38
C GLU A 174 54.60 13.53 2.73
N ASN A 175 55.76 12.87 2.71
CA ASN A 175 56.97 13.35 3.38
C ASN A 175 58.10 12.35 3.19
N GLY A 176 58.99 12.69 2.25
CA GLY A 176 60.29 12.07 2.12
C GLY A 176 61.22 12.50 3.27
N ARG A 177 61.99 11.53 3.75
CA ARG A 177 63.29 11.74 4.38
C ARG A 177 64.25 10.71 3.83
#